data_AF-A0A972AX72-F1
#
_entry.id   AF-A0A972AX72-F1
#
_cell.length_a   1.000
_cell.length_b   1.000
_cell.length_c   1.000
_cell.angle_alpha   90.00
_cell.angle_beta   90.00
_cell.angle_gamma   90.00
#
_symmetry.space_group_name_H-M   'P 1'
#
loop_
_entity.id
_entity.type
_entity.pdbx_description
1 polymer ?
#
loop_
_entity_poly.entity_id
_entity_poly.type
_entity_poly.pdbx_seq_one_letter_code
_entity_poly.pdbx_strand_id
1 'polypeptide(L)'
;MKTKKIPQRKCVICAEHFDKKDLFRIVKDKTGNSFYDITGKANGRGYYICKSENCINKARKHKQFSEIITDEVYDVLLEKSGIIKDKKTMEGGAANE
;
A
#
# COMPACT_ATOMS: atom_id res chain seq x y z
N MET A 1 -15.64 29.26 -9.88
CA MET A 1 -15.65 27.90 -9.28
C MET A 1 -14.51 27.80 -8.28
N LYS A 2 -14.75 27.46 -7.01
CA LYS A 2 -13.65 27.27 -6.05
C LYS A 2 -12.90 25.98 -6.42
N THR A 3 -11.67 26.10 -6.89
CA THR A 3 -10.75 24.97 -7.12
C THR A 3 -10.51 24.29 -5.78
N LYS A 4 -11.14 23.14 -5.55
CA LYS A 4 -10.92 22.37 -4.32
C LYS A 4 -9.48 21.89 -4.33
N LYS A 5 -8.69 22.28 -3.32
CA LYS A 5 -7.33 21.76 -3.14
C LYS A 5 -7.40 20.24 -3.03
N ILE A 6 -6.63 19.54 -3.86
CA ILE A 6 -6.49 18.09 -3.76
C ILE A 6 -5.73 17.82 -2.46
N PRO A 7 -6.30 17.03 -1.52
CA PRO A 7 -5.59 16.71 -0.30
C PRO A 7 -4.36 15.87 -0.64
N GLN A 8 -3.21 16.27 -0.13
CA GLN A 8 -1.99 15.48 -0.19
C GLN A 8 -1.88 14.58 1.03
N ARG A 9 -1.25 13.43 0.85
CA ARG A 9 -0.97 12.44 1.89
C ARG A 9 0.47 11.98 1.76
N LYS A 10 1.04 11.61 2.91
CA LYS A 10 2.39 11.08 2.98
C LYS A 10 2.36 9.57 2.77
N CYS A 11 3.21 9.06 1.89
CA CYS A 11 3.45 7.63 1.77
C CYS A 11 4.12 7.12 3.05
N VAL A 12 3.59 6.05 3.65
CA VAL A 12 4.12 5.51 4.91
C VAL A 12 5.48 4.82 4.74
N ILE A 13 5.90 4.56 3.50
CA ILE A 13 7.15 3.86 3.17
C ILE A 13 8.28 4.82 2.79
N CYS A 14 8.08 5.63 1.75
CA CYS A 14 9.12 6.57 1.29
C CYS A 14 9.07 7.93 1.99
N ALA A 15 8.05 8.19 2.82
CA ALA A 15 7.87 9.45 3.52
C ALA A 15 7.67 10.70 2.63
N GLU A 16 7.46 10.53 1.32
CA GLU A 16 7.15 11.62 0.40
C GLU A 16 5.65 11.93 0.33
N HIS A 17 5.31 13.14 -0.11
CA HIS A 17 3.92 13.59 -0.27
C HIS A 17 3.43 13.36 -1.69
N PHE A 18 2.23 12.82 -1.80
CA PHE A 18 1.54 12.58 -3.07
C PHE A 18 0.10 13.07 -2.97
N ASP A 19 -0.51 13.34 -4.12
CA ASP A 19 -1.94 13.57 -4.19
C ASP A 19 -2.70 12.32 -3.74
N LYS A 20 -3.80 12.50 -2.99
CA LYS A 20 -4.59 11.38 -2.43
C LYS A 20 -4.99 10.33 -3.48
N LYS A 21 -5.23 10.75 -4.74
CA LYS A 21 -5.63 9.88 -5.85
C LYS A 21 -4.50 8.95 -6.35
N ASP A 22 -3.26 9.31 -6.06
CA ASP A 22 -2.06 8.61 -6.54
C ASP A 22 -1.50 7.64 -5.50
N LEU A 23 -2.21 7.48 -4.38
CA LEU A 23 -1.85 6.58 -3.29
C LEU A 23 -2.86 5.45 -3.16
N PHE A 24 -2.36 4.26 -2.90
CA PHE A 24 -3.18 3.14 -2.45
C PHE A 24 -3.51 3.32 -0.98
N ARG A 25 -4.79 3.10 -0.61
CA ARG A 25 -5.24 3.09 0.78
C ARG A 25 -5.42 1.64 1.23
N ILE A 26 -4.74 1.27 2.30
CA ILE A 26 -4.92 0.00 3.00
C ILE A 26 -5.55 0.32 4.35
N VAL A 27 -6.57 -0.42 4.77
CA VAL A 27 -7.23 -0.23 6.06
C VAL A 27 -7.05 -1.46 6.91
N LYS A 28 -6.54 -1.28 8.14
CA LYS A 28 -6.57 -2.28 9.19
C LYS A 28 -7.76 -2.01 10.09
N ASP A 29 -8.68 -2.97 10.16
CA ASP A 29 -9.86 -2.87 11.02
C ASP A 29 -9.55 -3.24 12.48
N LYS A 30 -10.56 -3.15 13.35
CA LYS A 30 -10.42 -3.48 14.78
C LYS A 30 -10.29 -4.98 15.04
N THR A 31 -10.68 -5.82 14.10
CA THR A 31 -10.55 -7.28 14.18
C THR A 31 -9.17 -7.76 13.71
N GLY A 32 -8.34 -6.85 13.18
CA GLY A 32 -6.99 -7.15 12.73
C GLY A 32 -6.90 -7.46 11.25
N ASN A 33 -8.01 -7.51 10.52
CA ASN A 33 -8.00 -7.75 9.08
C ASN A 33 -7.54 -6.50 8.35
N SER A 34 -6.74 -6.71 7.29
CA SER A 34 -6.21 -5.64 6.46
C SER A 34 -6.62 -5.84 5.01
N PHE A 35 -7.12 -4.79 4.38
CA PHE A 35 -7.63 -4.86 3.01
C PHE A 35 -7.39 -3.56 2.25
N TYR A 36 -7.32 -3.67 0.93
CA TYR A 36 -7.24 -2.53 0.03
C TYR A 36 -8.60 -1.81 -0.04
N ASP A 37 -8.63 -0.51 0.29
CA ASP A 37 -9.84 0.29 0.27
C ASP A 37 -9.85 1.31 -0.86
N ILE A 38 -10.59 0.97 -1.92
CA ILE A 38 -10.83 1.83 -3.07
C ILE A 38 -11.80 2.98 -2.72
N THR A 39 -12.74 2.73 -1.81
CA THR A 39 -13.85 3.65 -1.53
C THR A 39 -13.41 4.89 -0.75
N GLY A 40 -12.33 4.75 0.03
CA GLY A 40 -11.89 5.77 0.98
C GLY A 40 -12.83 5.97 2.17
N LYS A 41 -13.81 5.06 2.35
CA LYS A 41 -14.86 5.14 3.37
C LYS A 41 -14.79 4.02 4.41
N ALA A 42 -13.92 3.02 4.19
CA ALA A 42 -13.81 1.90 5.11
C ALA A 42 -13.35 2.37 6.51
N ASN A 43 -13.97 1.79 7.53
CA ASN A 43 -13.70 2.05 8.94
C ASN A 43 -12.41 1.33 9.38
N GLY A 44 -11.57 2.02 10.14
CA GLY A 44 -10.30 1.47 10.64
C GLY A 44 -9.13 2.44 10.44
N ARG A 45 -7.92 1.97 10.74
CA ARG A 45 -6.69 2.75 10.56
C ARG A 45 -6.23 2.65 9.11
N GLY A 46 -6.21 3.79 8.42
CA GLY A 46 -5.77 3.89 7.03
C GLY A 46 -4.27 4.13 6.89
N TYR A 47 -3.64 3.39 5.98
CA TYR A 47 -2.24 3.50 5.58
C TYR A 47 -2.19 3.82 4.09
N TYR A 48 -1.33 4.76 3.72
CA TYR A 48 -1.19 5.22 2.34
C TYR A 48 0.16 4.79 1.76
N ILE A 49 0.14 4.09 0.64
CA ILE A 49 1.35 3.60 -0.05
C ILE A 49 1.39 4.12 -1.48
N CYS A 50 2.57 4.55 -1.91
CA CYS A 50 2.82 5.04 -3.26
C CYS A 50 2.79 3.91 -4.29
N LYS A 51 2.37 4.19 -5.53
CA LYS A 51 2.32 3.20 -6.63
C LYS A 51 3.70 2.72 -7.11
N SER A 52 4.78 3.11 -6.45
CA SER A 52 6.13 2.64 -6.77
C SER A 52 6.30 1.18 -6.36
N GLU A 53 6.85 0.37 -7.26
CA GLU A 53 7.24 -1.00 -6.97
C GLU A 53 8.10 -1.10 -5.69
N ASN A 54 9.04 -0.18 -5.53
CA ASN A 54 9.93 -0.14 -4.37
C ASN A 54 9.15 0.11 -3.07
N CYS A 55 8.16 1.02 -3.08
CA CYS A 55 7.26 1.24 -1.95
C CYS A 55 6.52 -0.06 -1.58
N ILE A 56 5.93 -0.73 -2.58
CA ILE A 56 5.11 -1.94 -2.39
C ILE A 56 5.96 -3.09 -1.84
N ASN A 57 7.14 -3.34 -2.44
CA ASN A 57 8.06 -4.39 -2.01
C ASN A 57 8.62 -4.14 -0.61
N LYS A 58 9.01 -2.90 -0.31
CA LYS A 58 9.49 -2.53 1.03
C LYS A 58 8.39 -2.65 2.07
N ALA A 59 7.15 -2.30 1.73
CA ALA A 59 6.03 -2.37 2.68
C ALA A 59 5.82 -3.79 3.23
N ARG A 60 5.95 -4.82 2.40
CA ARG A 60 5.85 -6.23 2.80
C ARG A 60 6.98 -6.65 3.74
N LYS A 61 8.20 -6.17 3.51
CA LYS A 61 9.39 -6.50 4.33
C LYS A 61 9.52 -5.64 5.59
N HIS A 62 8.78 -4.54 5.67
CA HIS A 62 8.91 -3.58 6.77
C HIS A 62 8.23 -4.11 8.04
N LYS A 63 9.01 -4.25 9.13
CA LYS A 63 8.56 -4.82 10.42
C LYS A 63 7.25 -4.22 10.96
N GLN A 64 7.02 -2.92 10.76
CA GLN A 64 5.81 -2.24 11.26
C GLN A 64 4.58 -2.40 10.36
N PHE A 65 4.78 -2.79 9.09
CA PHE A 65 3.70 -2.86 8.10
C PHE A 65 3.43 -4.26 7.58
N SER A 66 4.26 -5.26 7.91
CA SER A 66 4.08 -6.65 7.49
C SER A 66 2.73 -7.24 7.90
N GLU A 67 2.22 -6.89 9.09
CA GLU A 67 0.88 -7.32 9.54
C GLU A 67 -0.29 -6.62 8.82
N ILE A 68 -0.02 -5.51 8.13
CA ILE A 68 -1.00 -4.71 7.40
C ILE A 68 -0.99 -5.06 5.92
N ILE A 69 0.21 -5.29 5.39
CA ILE A 69 0.47 -5.68 4.01
C ILE A 69 0.59 -7.19 3.99
N THR A 70 -0.55 -7.86 4.20
CA THR A 70 -0.70 -9.30 4.04
C THR A 70 -0.41 -9.69 2.58
N ASP A 71 -0.21 -10.98 2.33
CA ASP A 71 0.04 -11.49 0.98
C ASP A 71 -1.09 -11.11 0.02
N GLU A 72 -2.35 -11.23 0.46
CA GLU A 72 -3.53 -10.83 -0.31
C GLU A 72 -3.51 -9.33 -0.65
N VAL A 73 -3.18 -8.47 0.31
CA VAL A 73 -3.06 -7.03 0.07
C VAL A 73 -1.92 -6.74 -0.90
N TYR A 74 -0.76 -7.35 -0.69
CA TYR A 74 0.41 -7.15 -1.53
C TYR A 74 0.13 -7.51 -2.99
N ASP A 75 -0.52 -8.64 -3.25
CA ASP A 75 -0.88 -9.08 -4.60
C ASP A 75 -1.86 -8.09 -5.27
N VAL A 76 -2.85 -7.60 -4.52
CA VAL A 76 -3.76 -6.55 -5.00
C VAL A 76 -3.00 -5.26 -5.34
N LEU A 77 -2.05 -4.83 -4.51
CA LEU A 77 -1.26 -3.62 -4.78
C LEU A 77 -0.42 -3.76 -6.05
N LEU A 78 0.20 -4.93 -6.27
CA LEU A 78 0.94 -5.21 -7.50
C LEU A 78 0.03 -5.18 -8.73
N GLU A 79 -1.10 -5.89 -8.69
CA GLU A 79 -2.07 -5.89 -9.79
C GLU A 79 -2.53 -4.46 -10.12
N LYS A 80 -2.91 -3.68 -9.10
CA LYS A 80 -3.40 -2.31 -9.29
C LYS A 80 -2.32 -1.32 -9.71
N SER A 81 -1.06 -1.61 -9.45
CA SER A 81 0.07 -0.79 -9.90
C SER A 81 0.41 -1.00 -11.38
N GLY A 82 -0.17 -2.03 -12.03
CA GLY A 82 0.18 -2.40 -13.40
C GLY A 82 1.53 -3.11 -13.52
N ILE A 83 2.14 -3.48 -12.40
CA ILE A 83 3.36 -4.28 -12.34
C ILE A 83 2.94 -5.73 -12.55
N ILE A 84 2.90 -6.16 -13.81
CA ILE A 84 2.66 -7.55 -14.17
C ILE A 84 3.93 -8.33 -13.79
N LYS A 85 3.84 -9.18 -12.76
CA LYS A 85 4.86 -10.20 -12.52
C LYS A 85 4.58 -11.38 -13.44
N ASP A 86 5.50 -11.66 -14.36
CA ASP A 86 5.67 -13.04 -14.83
C ASP A 86 5.78 -13.93 -13.59
N LYS A 87 4.94 -14.99 -13.50
CA LYS A 87 4.80 -15.89 -12.33
C LYS A 87 6.08 -16.63 -11.88
N LYS A 88 7.27 -16.26 -12.37
CA LYS A 88 8.53 -17.01 -12.24
C LYS A 88 9.44 -16.57 -11.07
N THR A 89 9.16 -15.47 -10.38
CA THR A 89 9.97 -15.01 -9.24
C THR A 89 9.16 -15.02 -7.93
N MET A 90 8.77 -16.22 -7.50
CA MET A 90 8.25 -16.47 -6.13
C MET A 90 9.09 -17.47 -5.34
N GLU A 91 10.37 -17.61 -5.69
CA GLU A 91 11.37 -18.22 -4.79
C GLU A 91 12.60 -17.31 -4.73
N GLY A 92 12.98 -16.93 -3.50
CA GLY A 92 14.23 -16.24 -3.23
C GLY A 92 14.08 -14.76 -2.89
N GLY A 93 14.23 -14.43 -1.60
CA GLY A 93 14.47 -13.04 -1.21
C GLY A 93 14.30 -12.74 0.26
N ALA A 94 15.00 -13.51 1.11
CA ALA A 94 15.28 -13.21 2.51
C ALA A 94 15.62 -11.72 2.73
N ALA A 95 15.28 -11.23 3.91
CA ALA A 95 15.97 -10.12 4.52
C ALA A 95 16.12 -10.46 6.01
N ASN A 96 17.23 -11.16 6.30
CA ASN A 96 17.86 -11.11 7.60
C ASN A 96 18.36 -9.67 7.81
N GLU A 97 18.13 -9.12 9.00
CA GLU A 97 19.09 -8.31 9.73
C GLU A 97 18.75 -8.34 11.22
#